data_AF-A0A2Z7CD16-F1
#
_entry.id   AF-A0A2Z7CD16-F1
#
_cell.length_a   1.000
_cell.length_b   1.000
_cell.length_c   1.000
_cell.angle_alpha   90.00
_cell.angle_beta   90.00
_cell.angle_gamma   90.00
#
_symmetry.space_group_name_H-M   'P 1'
#
loop_
_entity.id
_entity.type
_entity.pdbx_description
1 polymer ?
#
loop_
_entity_poly.entity_id
_entity_poly.type
_entity_poly.pdbx_seq_one_letter_code
_entity_poly.pdbx_strand_id
1 'polypeptide(L)'
;SEQEEVHCLMADQMDDDEVFDFSNAEFTRDDLVTALNDMVIEYRKLSLSFEEVKAENVSLKNSSTESSSVELEDVDSLNTELSRLTAENEMFKDETSELQAKIETLNQVVSAWNRSSRSLHKLHESQKLASARTSLGFNRSNSSDGEISTQSQPMYDKFNKMGFVKADVIYDCCESIRYDDQKSSQSSHEEKGKDGIGYQRPES
;
A
#
# COMPACT_ATOMS: atom_id res chain seq x y z
N SER A 1 -84.15 -29.17 -33.78
CA SER A 1 -83.27 -28.12 -33.24
C SER A 1 -83.67 -26.83 -33.88
N GLU A 2 -83.85 -25.81 -33.06
CA GLU A 2 -84.72 -24.65 -33.24
C GLU A 2 -84.39 -23.73 -34.43
N GLN A 3 -85.44 -23.09 -34.95
CA GLN A 3 -85.37 -21.93 -35.83
C GLN A 3 -84.97 -20.72 -34.99
N GLU A 4 -83.84 -20.09 -35.31
CA GLU A 4 -83.47 -18.79 -34.72
C GLU A 4 -83.74 -17.68 -35.74
N GLU A 5 -84.86 -17.02 -35.50
CA GLU A 5 -85.39 -15.87 -36.22
C GLU A 5 -84.72 -14.61 -35.67
N VAL A 6 -83.75 -14.06 -36.40
CA VAL A 6 -83.13 -12.77 -36.07
C VAL A 6 -83.76 -11.67 -36.92
N HIS A 7 -84.80 -11.06 -36.37
CA HIS A 7 -85.39 -9.83 -36.85
C HIS A 7 -84.42 -8.66 -36.63
N CYS A 8 -83.90 -8.08 -37.71
CA CYS A 8 -83.19 -6.80 -37.65
C CYS A 8 -84.20 -5.66 -37.47
N LEU A 9 -84.29 -5.12 -36.26
CA LEU A 9 -84.96 -3.86 -35.98
C LEU A 9 -84.03 -2.71 -36.40
N MET A 10 -84.23 -2.16 -37.59
CA MET A 10 -83.68 -0.86 -37.96
C MET A 10 -84.50 0.21 -37.22
N ALA A 11 -83.99 0.66 -36.07
CA ALA A 11 -84.53 1.82 -35.40
C ALA A 11 -84.04 3.07 -36.15
N ASP A 12 -84.92 3.67 -36.95
CA ASP A 12 -84.73 5.02 -37.45
C ASP A 12 -84.82 5.99 -36.25
N GLN A 13 -83.68 6.23 -35.61
CA GLN A 13 -83.56 7.29 -34.60
C GLN A 13 -83.27 8.59 -35.34
N MET A 14 -84.35 9.31 -35.67
CA MET A 14 -84.30 10.68 -36.19
C MET A 14 -83.70 11.62 -35.14
N ASP A 15 -82.81 12.48 -35.62
CA ASP A 15 -82.56 13.85 -35.17
C ASP A 15 -82.35 14.07 -33.66
N ASP A 16 -81.13 13.77 -33.21
CA ASP A 16 -80.43 14.68 -32.28
C ASP A 16 -79.22 15.24 -33.03
N ASP A 17 -79.50 16.06 -34.06
CA ASP A 17 -78.57 17.10 -34.45
C ASP A 17 -78.60 18.09 -33.29
N GLU A 18 -77.78 17.82 -32.25
CA GLU A 18 -77.44 18.79 -31.22
C GLU A 18 -76.77 19.96 -31.93
N VAL A 19 -77.59 20.82 -32.52
CA VAL A 19 -77.22 22.17 -32.90
C VAL A 19 -76.75 22.78 -31.61
N PHE A 20 -75.43 22.89 -31.47
CA PHE A 20 -74.82 23.69 -30.43
C PHE A 20 -75.50 25.06 -30.48
N ASP A 21 -76.41 25.30 -29.53
CA ASP A 21 -76.97 26.62 -29.30
C ASP A 21 -75.82 27.44 -28.74
N PHE A 22 -75.05 28.03 -29.65
CA PHE A 22 -74.19 29.16 -29.37
C PHE A 22 -75.14 30.33 -29.06
N SER A 23 -75.79 30.28 -27.90
CA SER A 23 -76.28 31.46 -27.22
C SER A 23 -75.09 32.41 -27.17
N ASN A 24 -75.06 33.36 -28.11
CA ASN A 24 -73.93 34.23 -28.38
C ASN A 24 -73.60 35.01 -27.10
N ALA A 25 -72.65 34.53 -26.31
CA ALA A 25 -71.82 35.45 -25.55
C ALA A 25 -71.32 36.46 -26.60
N GLU A 26 -71.59 37.74 -26.37
CA GLU A 26 -71.39 38.86 -27.29
C GLU A 26 -69.89 39.00 -27.64
N PHE A 27 -69.40 38.07 -28.45
CA PHE A 27 -68.00 37.94 -28.81
C PHE A 27 -67.81 38.71 -30.10
N THR A 28 -67.15 39.85 -29.96
CA THR A 28 -66.92 40.72 -31.10
C THR A 28 -65.80 40.14 -31.96
N ARG A 29 -65.79 40.52 -33.23
CA ARG A 29 -64.67 40.21 -34.13
C ARG A 29 -63.33 40.73 -33.56
N ASP A 30 -63.36 41.81 -32.80
CA ASP A 30 -62.18 42.41 -32.18
C ASP A 30 -61.65 41.56 -31.03
N ASP A 31 -62.53 40.90 -30.27
CA ASP A 31 -62.13 39.93 -29.24
C ASP A 31 -61.39 38.73 -29.86
N LEU A 32 -61.85 38.24 -31.01
CA LEU A 32 -61.17 37.16 -31.75
C LEU A 32 -59.79 37.57 -32.24
N VAL A 33 -59.68 38.75 -32.83
CA VAL A 33 -58.43 39.28 -33.36
C VAL A 33 -57.43 39.48 -32.22
N THR A 34 -57.90 39.97 -31.06
CA THR A 34 -57.08 40.15 -29.86
C THR A 34 -56.57 38.81 -29.34
N ALA A 35 -57.45 37.83 -29.14
CA ALA A 35 -57.08 36.50 -28.67
C ALA A 35 -56.07 35.81 -29.62
N LEU A 36 -56.26 35.96 -30.94
CA LEU A 36 -55.33 35.41 -31.92
C LEU A 36 -53.96 36.09 -31.86
N ASN A 37 -53.93 37.41 -31.71
CA ASN A 37 -52.68 38.17 -31.59
C ASN A 37 -51.93 37.79 -30.31
N ASP A 38 -52.63 37.63 -29.19
CA ASP A 38 -52.06 37.18 -27.92
C ASP A 38 -51.46 35.78 -28.03
N MET A 39 -52.16 34.84 -28.68
CA MET A 39 -51.62 33.50 -28.96
C MET A 39 -50.35 33.55 -29.82
N VAL A 40 -50.28 34.42 -30.82
CA VAL A 40 -49.07 34.60 -31.64
C VAL A 40 -47.91 35.14 -30.82
N ILE A 41 -48.16 36.06 -29.88
CA ILE A 41 -47.15 36.60 -28.98
C ILE A 41 -46.63 35.52 -28.04
N GLU A 42 -47.51 34.75 -27.41
CA GLU A 42 -47.13 33.67 -26.51
C GLU A 42 -46.38 32.54 -27.25
N TYR A 43 -46.82 32.20 -28.47
CA TYR A 43 -46.11 31.24 -29.31
C TYR A 43 -44.68 31.72 -29.64
N ARG A 44 -44.48 33.01 -29.93
CA ARG A 44 -43.14 33.57 -30.15
C ARG A 44 -42.27 33.47 -28.90
N LYS A 45 -42.81 33.77 -27.72
CA LYS A 45 -42.08 33.63 -26.45
C LYS A 45 -41.67 32.18 -26.21
N LEU A 46 -42.60 31.23 -26.42
CA LEU A 46 -42.34 29.80 -26.27
C LEU A 46 -41.30 29.29 -27.29
N SER A 47 -41.36 29.78 -28.53
CA SER A 47 -40.39 29.41 -29.55
C SER A 47 -38.98 29.91 -29.22
N LEU A 48 -38.86 31.08 -28.59
CA LEU A 48 -37.58 31.61 -28.14
C LEU A 48 -37.03 30.80 -26.96
N SER A 49 -37.85 30.51 -25.95
CA SER A 49 -37.41 29.70 -24.80
C SER A 49 -37.02 28.28 -25.21
N PHE A 50 -37.68 27.70 -26.21
CA PHE A 50 -37.30 26.40 -26.75
C PHE A 50 -35.88 26.41 -27.36
N GLU A 51 -35.53 27.42 -28.16
CA GLU A 51 -34.18 27.52 -28.72
C GLU A 51 -33.12 27.82 -27.65
N GLU A 52 -33.46 28.57 -26.60
CA GLU A 52 -32.59 28.77 -25.43
C GLU A 52 -32.31 27.44 -24.71
N VAL A 53 -33.36 26.68 -24.37
CA VAL A 53 -33.23 25.36 -23.72
C VAL A 53 -32.43 24.39 -24.59
N LYS A 54 -32.61 24.44 -25.91
CA LYS A 54 -31.86 23.63 -26.86
C LYS A 54 -30.37 24.00 -26.88
N ALA A 55 -30.05 25.29 -26.86
CA ALA A 55 -28.67 25.77 -26.77
C ALA A 55 -28.01 25.36 -25.43
N GLU A 56 -28.75 25.50 -24.33
CA GLU A 56 -28.29 25.07 -23.01
C GLU A 56 -28.06 23.55 -22.95
N ASN A 57 -28.95 22.74 -23.52
CA ASN A 57 -28.80 21.29 -23.56
C ASN A 57 -27.53 20.86 -24.32
N VAL A 58 -27.24 21.51 -25.46
CA VAL A 58 -25.99 21.30 -26.21
C VAL A 58 -24.78 21.70 -25.37
N SER A 59 -24.84 22.83 -24.67
CA SER A 59 -23.77 23.29 -23.77
C SER A 59 -23.50 22.30 -22.63
N LEU A 60 -24.55 21.82 -21.95
CA LEU A 60 -24.46 20.83 -20.87
C LEU A 60 -23.92 19.48 -21.36
N LYS A 61 -24.31 19.07 -22.56
CA LYS A 61 -23.78 17.84 -23.16
C LYS A 61 -22.28 17.96 -23.42
N ASN A 62 -21.83 19.11 -23.91
CA ASN A 62 -20.41 19.36 -24.18
C ASN A 62 -19.60 19.41 -22.87
N SER A 63 -20.10 20.08 -21.83
CA SER A 63 -19.43 20.14 -20.52
C SER A 63 -19.39 18.77 -19.83
N SER A 64 -20.42 17.94 -19.99
CA SER A 64 -20.44 16.56 -19.48
C SER A 64 -19.40 15.68 -20.17
N THR A 65 -19.24 15.80 -21.49
CA THR A 65 -18.24 15.02 -22.23
C THR A 65 -16.80 15.49 -21.99
N GLU A 66 -16.59 16.79 -21.76
CA GLU A 66 -15.27 17.35 -21.47
C GLU A 66 -14.82 17.02 -20.04
N SER A 67 -15.73 17.12 -19.06
CA SER A 67 -15.47 16.72 -17.66
C SER A 67 -15.16 15.22 -17.53
N SER A 68 -15.86 14.37 -18.28
CA SER A 68 -15.63 12.91 -18.26
C SER A 68 -14.28 12.50 -18.86
N SER A 69 -13.70 13.31 -19.75
CA SER A 69 -12.41 12.98 -20.38
C SER A 69 -11.22 13.21 -19.43
N VAL A 70 -11.29 14.26 -18.61
CA VAL A 70 -10.23 14.61 -17.65
C VAL A 70 -10.17 13.56 -16.52
N GLU A 71 -11.33 13.10 -16.05
CA GLU A 71 -11.39 12.07 -15.01
C GLU A 71 -10.86 10.70 -15.48
N LEU A 72 -10.99 10.38 -16.77
CA LEU A 72 -10.53 9.10 -17.32
C LEU A 72 -9.00 9.03 -17.43
N GLU A 73 -8.36 10.13 -17.84
CA GLU A 73 -6.89 10.23 -17.93
C GLU A 73 -6.23 10.17 -16.54
N ASP A 74 -6.85 10.77 -15.54
CA ASP A 74 -6.42 10.69 -14.13
C ASP A 74 -6.52 9.25 -13.58
N VAL A 75 -7.57 8.51 -13.95
CA VAL A 75 -7.73 7.11 -13.54
C VAL A 75 -6.67 6.21 -14.15
N ASP A 76 -6.36 6.38 -15.44
CA ASP A 76 -5.30 5.63 -16.11
C ASP A 76 -3.92 5.94 -15.49
N SER A 77 -3.65 7.23 -15.23
CA SER A 77 -2.44 7.68 -14.51
C SER A 77 -2.31 7.01 -13.15
N LEU A 78 -3.35 7.05 -12.32
CA LEU A 78 -3.37 6.39 -11.01
C LEU A 78 -3.15 4.87 -11.11
N ASN A 79 -3.74 4.22 -12.12
CA ASN A 79 -3.58 2.79 -12.32
C ASN A 79 -2.14 2.41 -12.71
N THR A 80 -1.48 3.23 -13.53
CA THR A 80 -0.06 3.03 -13.85
C THR A 80 0.83 3.17 -12.62
N GLU A 81 0.57 4.18 -11.78
CA GLU A 81 1.34 4.41 -10.55
C GLU A 81 1.12 3.28 -9.53
N LEU A 82 -0.12 2.78 -9.41
CA LEU A 82 -0.42 1.60 -8.60
C LEU A 82 0.35 0.35 -9.05
N SER A 83 0.40 0.12 -10.37
CA SER A 83 1.15 -1.01 -10.94
C SER A 83 2.65 -0.89 -10.66
N ARG A 84 3.21 0.32 -10.77
CA ARG A 84 4.62 0.61 -10.45
C ARG A 84 4.93 0.35 -8.98
N LEU A 85 4.12 0.89 -8.06
CA LEU A 85 4.28 0.69 -6.62
C LEU A 85 4.09 -0.78 -6.20
N THR A 86 3.23 -1.52 -6.90
CA THR A 86 3.06 -2.96 -6.66
C THR A 86 4.33 -3.73 -6.98
N ALA A 87 4.95 -3.48 -8.14
CA ALA A 87 6.21 -4.11 -8.51
C ALA A 87 7.36 -3.73 -7.57
N GLU A 88 7.44 -2.46 -7.17
CA GLU A 88 8.45 -1.97 -6.23
C GLU A 88 8.32 -2.62 -4.83
N ASN A 89 7.10 -2.82 -4.35
CA ASN A 89 6.84 -3.55 -3.09
C ASN A 89 7.25 -5.03 -3.17
N GLU A 90 7.02 -5.70 -4.29
CA GLU A 90 7.47 -7.09 -4.48
C GLU A 90 9.01 -7.18 -4.44
N MET A 91 9.71 -6.25 -5.10
CA MET A 91 11.17 -6.17 -5.05
C MET A 91 11.68 -5.94 -3.62
N PHE A 92 11.11 -5.01 -2.87
CA PHE A 92 11.53 -4.78 -1.48
C PHE A 92 11.29 -5.98 -0.57
N LYS A 93 10.23 -6.76 -0.83
CA LYS A 93 9.96 -7.99 -0.10
C LYS A 93 11.04 -9.05 -0.37
N ASP A 94 11.51 -9.16 -1.60
CA ASP A 94 12.59 -10.07 -1.99
C ASP A 94 13.93 -9.65 -1.35
N GLU A 95 14.29 -8.36 -1.43
CA GLU A 95 15.48 -7.81 -0.77
C GLU A 95 15.46 -8.02 0.75
N THR A 96 14.29 -7.80 1.38
CA THR A 96 14.10 -8.04 2.82
C THR A 96 14.33 -9.51 3.17
N SER A 97 13.84 -10.44 2.31
CA SER A 97 14.02 -11.88 2.51
C SER A 97 15.50 -12.28 2.38
N GLU A 98 16.24 -11.71 1.42
CA GLU A 98 17.67 -11.94 1.28
C GLU A 98 18.47 -11.40 2.48
N LEU A 99 18.15 -10.19 2.94
CA LEU A 99 18.77 -9.59 4.12
C LEU A 99 18.51 -10.42 5.38
N GLN A 100 17.29 -10.95 5.54
CA GLN A 100 16.96 -11.82 6.65
C GLN A 100 17.79 -13.12 6.61
N ALA A 101 17.98 -13.71 5.44
CA ALA A 101 18.86 -14.87 5.28
C ALA A 101 20.32 -14.54 5.64
N LYS A 102 20.83 -13.38 5.19
CA LYS A 102 22.17 -12.89 5.55
C LYS A 102 22.33 -12.71 7.07
N ILE A 103 21.34 -12.13 7.75
CA ILE A 103 21.34 -11.99 9.21
C ILE A 103 21.45 -13.36 9.89
N GLU A 104 20.69 -14.34 9.45
CA GLU A 104 20.72 -15.69 10.02
C GLU A 104 22.10 -16.35 9.84
N THR A 105 22.70 -16.23 8.65
CA THR A 105 24.06 -16.74 8.43
C THR A 105 25.10 -16.04 9.31
N LEU A 106 24.98 -14.73 9.50
CA LEU A 106 25.90 -13.96 10.34
C LEU A 106 25.77 -14.37 11.81
N ASN A 107 24.54 -14.57 12.30
CA ASN A 107 24.28 -15.09 13.65
C ASN A 107 24.97 -16.44 13.87
N GLN A 108 24.91 -17.35 12.89
CA GLN A 108 25.60 -18.63 12.96
C GLN A 108 27.12 -18.46 13.05
N VAL A 109 27.71 -17.61 12.22
CA VAL A 109 29.15 -17.31 12.24
C VAL A 109 29.58 -16.72 13.58
N VAL A 110 28.84 -15.74 14.11
CA VAL A 110 29.12 -15.13 15.41
C VAL A 110 29.04 -16.17 16.53
N SER A 111 28.05 -17.07 16.49
CA SER A 111 27.92 -18.14 17.47
C SER A 111 29.11 -19.12 17.43
N ALA A 112 29.60 -19.47 16.23
CA ALA A 112 30.75 -20.34 16.04
C ALA A 112 32.05 -19.66 16.50
N TRP A 113 32.23 -18.38 16.16
CA TRP A 113 33.34 -17.56 16.64
C TRP A 113 33.38 -17.48 18.17
N ASN A 114 32.23 -17.26 18.80
CA ASN A 114 32.12 -17.24 20.27
C ASN A 114 32.52 -18.58 20.91
N ARG A 115 32.14 -19.71 20.31
CA ARG A 115 32.56 -21.05 20.79
C ARG A 115 34.06 -21.28 20.62
N SER A 116 34.61 -20.90 19.46
CA SER A 116 36.04 -20.99 19.17
C SER A 116 36.86 -20.14 20.13
N SER A 117 36.46 -18.88 20.34
CA SER A 117 37.12 -17.94 21.25
C SER A 117 37.15 -18.46 22.69
N ARG A 118 36.05 -19.03 23.18
CA ARG A 118 36.01 -19.67 24.50
C ARG A 118 36.95 -20.87 24.60
N SER A 119 37.07 -21.65 23.53
CA SER A 119 37.96 -22.83 23.49
C SER A 119 39.43 -22.41 23.47
N LEU A 120 39.77 -21.39 22.67
CA LEU A 120 41.11 -20.82 22.60
C LEU A 120 41.53 -20.22 23.95
N HIS A 121 40.63 -19.50 24.63
CA HIS A 121 40.89 -18.98 25.97
C HIS A 121 41.21 -20.11 26.97
N LYS A 122 40.47 -21.23 26.94
CA LYS A 122 40.76 -22.39 27.80
C LYS A 122 42.14 -23.01 27.51
N LEU A 123 42.54 -23.07 26.25
CA LEU A 123 43.87 -23.55 25.86
C LEU A 123 44.98 -22.62 26.35
N HIS A 124 44.80 -21.31 26.20
CA HIS A 124 45.74 -20.30 26.71
C HIS A 124 45.94 -20.44 28.23
N GLU A 125 44.87 -20.54 29.01
CA GLU A 125 44.97 -20.74 30.46
C GLU A 125 45.68 -22.04 30.83
N SER A 126 45.42 -23.12 30.09
CA SER A 126 46.10 -24.42 30.28
C SER A 126 47.59 -24.33 29.97
N GLN A 127 47.98 -23.62 28.91
CA GLN A 127 49.38 -23.39 28.54
C GLN A 127 50.12 -22.57 29.59
N LYS A 128 49.49 -21.51 30.12
CA LYS A 128 50.03 -20.69 31.21
C LYS A 128 50.28 -21.52 32.48
N LEU A 129 49.40 -22.47 32.80
CA LEU A 129 49.55 -23.36 33.94
C LEU A 129 50.69 -24.39 33.73
N ALA A 130 50.87 -24.88 32.51
CA ALA A 130 51.95 -25.80 32.15
C ALA A 130 53.34 -25.14 32.21
N SER A 131 53.46 -23.90 31.73
CA SER A 131 54.73 -23.16 31.80
C SER A 131 55.11 -22.79 33.24
N ALA A 132 54.15 -22.40 34.09
CA ALA A 132 54.40 -22.09 35.50
C ALA A 132 54.92 -23.30 36.32
N ARG A 133 54.49 -24.52 35.99
CA ARG A 133 55.01 -25.76 36.60
C ARG A 133 56.45 -26.08 36.18
N THR A 134 56.83 -25.71 34.96
CA THR A 134 58.18 -25.97 34.42
C THR A 134 59.24 -25.11 35.11
N SER A 135 58.86 -23.96 35.68
CA SER A 135 59.74 -23.04 36.41
C SER A 135 59.96 -23.37 37.90
N LEU A 136 59.33 -24.42 38.46
CA LEU A 136 59.38 -24.72 39.91
C LEU A 136 60.19 -25.98 40.27
N GLY A 137 60.93 -26.58 39.32
CA GLY A 137 61.45 -27.93 39.49
C GLY A 137 62.88 -28.18 39.01
N PHE A 138 63.82 -27.24 39.20
CA PHE A 138 65.25 -27.58 39.10
C PHE A 138 65.99 -27.01 40.31
N ASN A 139 66.06 -27.83 41.37
CA ASN A 139 67.05 -27.67 42.43
C ASN A 139 68.44 -27.78 41.79
N ARG A 140 69.17 -26.67 41.78
CA ARG A 140 70.61 -26.64 41.50
C ARG A 140 71.34 -27.27 42.69
N SER A 141 71.35 -28.59 42.77
CA SER A 141 72.32 -29.31 43.58
C SER A 141 73.55 -29.58 42.73
N ASN A 142 74.68 -29.03 43.17
CA ASN A 142 76.06 -29.28 42.74
C ASN A 142 76.25 -30.42 41.73
N SER A 143 76.72 -30.11 40.53
CA SER A 143 77.48 -31.07 39.72
C SER A 143 78.64 -30.35 39.06
N SER A 144 79.83 -30.76 39.50
CA SER A 144 81.11 -30.51 38.86
C SER A 144 81.14 -31.15 37.48
N ASP A 145 81.82 -30.46 36.57
CA ASP A 145 82.38 -30.88 35.29
C ASP A 145 82.17 -32.34 34.88
N GLY A 146 81.43 -32.50 33.77
CA GLY A 146 81.30 -33.76 33.05
C GLY A 146 80.63 -33.51 31.72
N GLU A 147 81.44 -33.31 30.68
CA GLU A 147 81.01 -33.24 29.28
C GLU A 147 80.14 -34.45 28.90
N ILE A 148 78.92 -34.22 28.42
CA ILE A 148 78.26 -35.16 27.49
C ILE A 148 77.56 -34.37 26.39
N SER A 149 78.16 -34.48 25.21
CA SER A 149 77.64 -34.20 23.89
C SER A 149 76.18 -34.58 23.70
N THR A 150 75.35 -33.62 23.27
CA THR A 150 74.34 -33.84 22.21
C THR A 150 73.90 -32.50 21.64
N GLN A 151 74.18 -32.34 20.35
CA GLN A 151 73.72 -31.27 19.48
C GLN A 151 72.19 -31.22 19.45
N SER A 152 71.58 -30.22 20.09
CA SER A 152 70.18 -29.85 19.84
C SER A 152 70.14 -28.39 19.36
N GLN A 153 70.09 -28.20 18.04
CA GLN A 153 69.73 -26.92 17.46
C GLN A 153 68.29 -26.58 17.86
N PRO A 154 68.02 -25.39 18.44
CA PRO A 154 66.65 -24.93 18.57
C PRO A 154 66.12 -24.61 17.17
N MET A 155 65.19 -25.42 16.66
CA MET A 155 64.46 -25.12 15.43
C MET A 155 63.53 -23.91 15.65
N TYR A 156 64.11 -22.71 15.67
CA TYR A 156 63.40 -21.44 15.50
C TYR A 156 63.31 -21.02 14.02
N ASP A 157 63.46 -21.97 13.09
CA ASP A 157 63.57 -21.69 11.65
C ASP A 157 62.42 -22.26 10.80
N LYS A 158 61.33 -22.77 11.43
CA LYS A 158 60.27 -23.50 10.72
C LYS A 158 58.89 -22.83 10.66
N PHE A 159 58.74 -21.60 11.14
CA PHE A 159 57.47 -20.87 11.01
C PHE A 159 57.47 -19.75 9.96
N ASN A 160 58.61 -19.45 9.34
CA ASN A 160 58.72 -18.37 8.36
C ASN A 160 58.37 -18.78 6.91
N LYS A 161 57.64 -19.89 6.73
CA LYS A 161 57.25 -20.43 5.41
C LYS A 161 55.76 -20.77 5.31
N MET A 162 54.93 -20.06 6.07
CA MET A 162 53.51 -19.93 5.76
C MET A 162 53.29 -18.44 5.48
N GLY A 163 53.05 -18.09 4.22
CA GLY A 163 52.86 -16.70 3.82
C GLY A 163 51.64 -16.11 4.52
N PHE A 164 51.86 -15.46 5.66
CA PHE A 164 50.89 -14.53 6.20
C PHE A 164 50.91 -13.32 5.28
N VAL A 165 49.92 -13.25 4.39
CA VAL A 165 49.56 -12.00 3.73
C VAL A 165 49.20 -11.04 4.86
N LYS A 166 50.10 -10.10 5.12
CA LYS A 166 49.88 -9.01 6.06
C LYS A 166 48.87 -8.07 5.39
N ALA A 167 47.59 -8.41 5.50
CA ALA A 167 46.54 -7.46 5.25
C ALA A 167 46.61 -6.46 6.41
N ASP A 168 47.02 -5.24 6.12
CA ASP A 168 46.85 -4.11 7.03
C ASP A 168 45.34 -3.88 7.16
N VAL A 169 44.69 -4.69 8.00
CA VAL A 169 43.34 -4.46 8.46
C VAL A 169 43.45 -3.28 9.41
N ILE A 170 43.12 -2.09 8.90
CA ILE A 170 42.74 -0.97 9.74
C ILE A 170 41.57 -1.47 10.58
N TYR A 171 41.87 -1.85 11.81
CA TYR A 171 40.87 -2.14 12.83
C TYR A 171 40.24 -0.82 13.21
N ASP A 172 39.24 -0.40 12.43
CA ASP A 172 38.35 0.67 12.85
C ASP A 172 37.47 0.07 13.95
N CYS A 173 37.97 0.22 15.18
CA CYS A 173 37.34 -0.26 16.38
C CYS A 173 36.02 0.49 16.51
N CYS A 174 34.92 -0.08 16.01
CA CYS A 174 33.58 0.46 16.21
C CYS A 174 33.42 0.77 17.69
N GLU A 175 33.43 2.06 18.04
CA GLU A 175 33.09 2.55 19.36
C GLU A 175 31.71 1.99 19.70
N SER A 176 31.68 1.12 20.70
CA SER A 176 30.54 0.71 21.52
C SER A 176 29.19 1.33 21.13
N ILE A 177 28.46 0.70 20.20
CA ILE A 177 27.02 0.96 20.06
C ILE A 177 26.35 0.28 21.26
N ARG A 178 26.01 1.05 22.29
CA ARG A 178 25.11 0.61 23.35
C ARG A 178 23.70 0.56 22.76
N TYR A 179 23.24 -0.61 22.38
CA TYR A 179 21.83 -0.84 22.12
C TYR A 179 21.09 -0.83 23.46
N ASP A 180 20.23 0.15 23.66
CA ASP A 180 19.30 0.20 24.78
C ASP A 180 18.10 -0.70 24.42
N ASP A 181 18.19 -1.99 24.75
CA ASP A 181 17.07 -2.92 24.62
C ASP A 181 16.15 -2.75 25.84
N GLN A 182 15.21 -1.82 25.73
CA GLN A 182 14.02 -1.81 26.57
C GLN A 182 12.78 -2.10 25.74
N LYS A 183 12.60 -3.36 25.36
CA LYS A 183 11.26 -3.96 25.37
C LYS A 183 10.90 -4.41 26.79
N SER A 184 10.32 -3.51 27.59
CA SER A 184 9.44 -3.93 28.68
C SER A 184 8.06 -4.18 28.09
N SER A 185 7.74 -5.45 27.89
CA SER A 185 6.35 -5.89 27.72
C SER A 185 5.74 -6.01 29.11
N GLN A 186 4.83 -5.10 29.47
CA GLN A 186 3.75 -5.42 30.42
C GLN A 186 2.43 -4.93 29.83
N SER A 187 1.68 -5.89 29.31
CA SER A 187 0.23 -5.84 29.18
C SER A 187 -0.37 -5.79 30.58
N SER A 188 -1.02 -4.68 30.93
CA SER A 188 -2.08 -4.68 31.95
C SER A 188 -3.35 -4.18 31.31
N HIS A 189 -4.22 -5.14 31.04
CA HIS A 189 -5.64 -4.98 30.84
C HIS A 189 -6.24 -4.28 32.08
N GLU A 190 -6.63 -3.02 31.95
CA GLU A 190 -7.66 -2.41 32.79
C GLU A 190 -8.78 -1.89 31.90
N GLU A 191 -9.85 -2.68 31.91
CA GLU A 191 -11.22 -2.30 31.61
C GLU A 191 -11.57 -0.95 32.26
N LYS A 192 -12.11 0.02 31.49
CA LYS A 192 -13.33 0.82 31.79
C LYS A 192 -13.53 2.04 30.86
N GLY A 193 -14.75 2.14 30.31
CA GLY A 193 -15.35 3.34 29.68
C GLY A 193 -15.28 3.32 28.14
N LYS A 194 -16.27 2.80 27.39
CA LYS A 194 -17.60 3.35 27.10
C LYS A 194 -17.57 4.83 26.68
N ASP A 195 -17.60 5.05 25.36
CA ASP A 195 -18.35 6.06 24.57
C ASP A 195 -17.73 5.99 23.15
N GLY A 196 -18.40 5.57 22.08
CA GLY A 196 -19.63 6.14 21.53
C GLY A 196 -19.28 6.53 20.08
N ILE A 197 -19.88 5.82 19.10
CA ILE A 197 -19.69 5.99 17.65
C ILE A 197 -20.16 7.39 17.22
N GLY A 198 -19.42 8.06 16.32
CA GLY A 198 -19.87 9.28 15.66
C GLY A 198 -19.13 9.56 14.35
N TYR A 199 -19.76 9.20 13.23
CA TYR A 199 -19.36 9.64 11.88
C TYR A 199 -19.86 11.07 11.67
N GLN A 200 -18.97 12.01 11.33
CA GLN A 200 -19.37 13.35 10.88
C GLN A 200 -19.76 13.30 9.40
N ARG A 201 -20.99 13.71 9.09
CA ARG A 201 -21.51 13.97 7.73
C ARG A 201 -20.98 15.34 7.24
N PRO A 202 -20.59 15.50 5.97
CA PRO A 202 -20.34 16.83 5.41
C PRO A 202 -21.68 17.46 5.02
N GLU A 203 -21.94 18.67 5.52
CA GLU A 203 -23.07 19.49 5.07
C GLU A 203 -22.71 20.22 3.76
N SER A 204 -23.74 20.35 2.92
CA SER A 204 -23.78 21.11 1.66
C SER A 204 -23.89 22.60 1.89
#